data_AF-A0A6J2E7M0-F1
#
_entry.id   AF-A0A6J2E7M0-F1
#
_cell.length_a   1.000
_cell.length_b   1.000
_cell.length_c   1.000
_cell.angle_alpha   90.00
_cell.angle_beta   90.00
_cell.angle_gamma   90.00
#
_symmetry.space_group_name_H-M   'P 1'
#
loop_
_entity.id
_entity.type
_entity.pdbx_description
1 polymer ?
#
loop_
_entity_poly.entity_id
_entity_poly.type
_entity_poly.pdbx_seq_one_letter_code
_entity_poly.pdbx_strand_id
1 'polypeptide(L)'
;MPHSSLHPSIPRPRGTRTQKAAFVLFAVCLAALWGLGEPPEHILQWLVLHLASLQLGLLFKGVCHLTEELCHLHSRYQGSSWRAMRACLGCPIRCGALLLLSCYFYGSLPNPAGRPFPWTLALLGLSQALNILLELQALAPAEVSAVCEKRNFNVAHGLAWSYYIGYLRLILPGLPTRIRMYNQLQTNMLRGIRSHRLHILFPLDCGVPDDLSVADSNIRFLYQLPQQSADRAGIKGRVYTNSVYELLENGKPVGICVLEYATPLQTLFAMSQDGRAGFSQQDRLEQAKLFCRILEDILADAPESQNNCRLIVYSEPAEGSSFSLSQEILQHLRQEEREVTMGSLDTSIVPSSSTLSQEPKLLISGLEQPLPLRTDIS
;
A
#
# COMPACT_ATOMS: atom_id res chain seq x y z
N MET A 1 3.96 11.46 34.82
CA MET A 1 3.30 10.59 33.81
C MET A 1 3.32 9.17 34.34
N PRO A 2 2.16 8.56 34.61
CA PRO A 2 2.09 7.28 35.29
C PRO A 2 2.70 6.16 34.41
N HIS A 3 3.13 5.08 35.05
CA HIS A 3 3.77 3.93 34.42
C HIS A 3 2.81 3.20 33.47
N SER A 4 3.32 2.57 32.39
CA SER A 4 2.57 1.52 31.71
C SER A 4 2.34 0.41 32.73
N SER A 5 1.08 0.16 33.09
CA SER A 5 0.70 -0.81 34.13
C SER A 5 0.84 -2.26 33.69
N LEU A 6 1.17 -2.51 32.42
CA LEU A 6 1.27 -3.85 31.83
C LEU A 6 2.66 -4.47 32.02
N HIS A 7 3.71 -3.85 31.47
CA HIS A 7 5.08 -4.37 31.55
C HIS A 7 6.11 -3.26 31.29
N PRO A 8 7.27 -3.23 32.00
CA PRO A 8 8.27 -2.17 31.83
C PRO A 8 8.92 -2.11 30.45
N SER A 9 8.94 -3.20 29.67
CA SER A 9 9.49 -3.21 28.31
C SER A 9 8.53 -2.64 27.24
N ILE A 10 7.26 -2.41 27.58
CA ILE A 10 6.29 -1.86 26.63
C ILE A 10 6.55 -0.36 26.48
N PRO A 11 6.84 0.13 25.25
CA PRO A 11 7.13 1.53 25.02
C PRO A 11 5.91 2.40 25.36
N ARG A 12 6.18 3.58 25.95
CA ARG A 12 5.15 4.58 26.19
C ARG A 12 4.95 5.43 24.93
N PRO A 13 3.76 6.04 24.75
CA PRO A 13 3.57 7.05 23.72
C PRO A 13 4.60 8.16 23.84
N ARG A 14 5.10 8.62 22.69
CA ARG A 14 6.10 9.70 22.62
C ARG A 14 5.49 11.01 23.11
N GLY A 15 6.21 11.71 23.97
CA GLY A 15 5.80 13.00 24.54
C GLY A 15 6.43 14.22 23.86
N THR A 16 6.20 15.41 24.42
CA THR A 16 6.66 16.69 23.88
C THR A 16 8.10 17.07 24.29
N ARG A 17 8.90 16.12 24.77
CA ARG A 17 10.24 16.41 25.32
C ARG A 17 11.20 16.99 24.27
N THR A 18 11.13 16.52 23.03
CA THR A 18 11.97 17.02 21.93
C THR A 18 11.76 18.51 21.68
N GLN A 19 10.50 18.97 21.69
CA GLN A 19 10.17 20.39 21.50
C GLN A 19 10.71 21.27 22.65
N LYS A 20 10.61 20.78 23.89
CA LYS A 20 11.14 21.48 25.07
C LYS A 20 12.66 21.58 25.00
N ALA A 21 13.35 20.49 24.64
CA ALA A 21 14.81 20.48 24.49
C ALA A 21 15.27 21.43 23.38
N ALA A 22 14.57 21.43 22.23
CA ALA A 22 14.86 22.34 21.12
C ALA A 22 14.69 23.82 21.54
N PHE A 23 13.66 24.14 22.33
CA PHE A 23 13.47 25.50 22.85
C PHE A 23 14.59 25.94 23.81
N VAL A 24 15.03 25.05 24.71
CA VAL A 24 16.16 25.33 25.61
C VAL A 24 17.44 25.56 24.81
N LEU A 25 17.72 24.71 23.83
CA LEU A 25 18.90 24.86 22.98
C LEU A 25 18.86 26.18 22.20
N PHE A 26 17.69 26.53 21.64
CA PHE A 26 17.49 27.81 20.97
C PHE A 26 17.81 29.01 21.88
N ALA A 27 17.31 29.01 23.12
CA ALA A 27 17.57 30.07 24.09
C ALA A 27 19.07 30.18 24.45
N VAL A 28 19.75 29.03 24.61
CA VAL A 28 21.21 29.00 24.88
C VAL A 28 22.00 29.57 23.71
N CYS A 29 21.70 29.18 22.47
CA CYS A 29 22.36 29.72 21.29
C CYS A 29 22.13 31.23 21.15
N LEU A 30 20.92 31.70 21.43
CA LEU A 30 20.60 33.13 21.40
C LEU A 30 21.39 33.93 22.44
N ALA A 31 21.51 33.41 23.67
CA ALA A 31 22.32 34.02 24.72
C ALA A 31 23.82 34.05 24.37
N ALA A 32 24.33 32.99 23.73
CA ALA A 32 25.71 32.92 23.27
C ALA A 32 26.00 33.95 22.16
N LEU A 33 25.09 34.08 21.18
CA LEU A 33 25.20 35.12 20.13
C LEU A 33 25.16 36.52 20.72
N TRP A 34 24.31 36.77 21.73
CA TRP A 34 24.27 38.03 22.45
C TRP A 34 25.61 38.34 23.15
N GLY A 35 26.24 37.34 23.77
CA GLY A 35 27.53 37.49 24.45
C GLY A 35 28.72 37.72 23.53
N LEU A 36 28.64 37.30 22.26
CA LEU A 36 29.69 37.49 21.26
C LEU A 36 29.77 38.93 20.70
N GLY A 37 28.74 39.75 20.92
CA GLY A 37 28.78 41.18 20.59
C GLY A 37 28.78 41.52 19.10
N GLU A 38 28.47 40.55 18.23
CA GLU A 38 28.39 40.76 16.78
C GLU A 38 27.22 41.70 16.42
N PRO A 39 27.39 42.59 15.42
CA PRO A 39 26.34 43.48 14.96
C PRO A 39 25.09 42.72 14.48
N PRO A 40 23.89 43.13 14.92
CA PRO A 40 22.64 42.40 14.65
C PRO A 40 22.29 42.32 13.17
N GLU A 41 22.72 43.30 12.37
CA GLU A 41 22.46 43.36 10.93
C GLU A 41 23.12 42.21 10.17
N HIS A 42 24.37 41.87 10.53
CA HIS A 42 25.10 40.75 9.91
C HIS A 42 24.49 39.40 10.31
N ILE A 43 24.13 39.24 11.58
CA ILE A 43 23.45 38.02 12.07
C ILE A 43 22.12 37.83 11.33
N LEU A 44 21.34 38.91 11.19
CA LEU A 44 20.04 38.87 10.51
C LEU A 44 20.20 38.53 9.03
N GLN A 45 21.20 39.07 8.34
CA GLN A 45 21.46 38.79 6.93
C GLN A 45 21.77 37.31 6.68
N TRP A 46 22.67 36.72 7.49
CA TRP A 46 23.01 35.30 7.40
C TRP A 46 21.82 34.41 7.76
N LEU A 47 21.05 34.78 8.78
CA LEU A 47 19.84 34.05 9.16
C LEU A 47 18.81 34.06 8.03
N VAL A 48 18.58 35.20 7.39
CA VAL A 48 17.66 35.34 6.26
C VAL A 48 18.10 34.47 5.08
N LEU A 49 19.40 34.49 4.73
CA LEU A 49 19.96 33.63 3.69
C LEU A 49 19.80 32.14 4.02
N HIS A 50 20.07 31.75 5.27
CA HIS A 50 19.92 30.36 5.70
C HIS A 50 18.46 29.91 5.65
N LEU A 51 17.52 30.73 6.14
CA LEU A 51 16.08 30.44 6.06
C LEU A 51 15.61 30.37 4.61
N ALA A 52 16.06 31.28 3.74
CA ALA A 52 15.78 31.23 2.31
C ALA A 52 16.26 29.91 1.68
N SER A 53 17.45 29.44 2.08
CA SER A 53 18.03 28.17 1.61
C SER A 53 17.17 26.97 1.96
N LEU A 54 16.66 26.95 3.20
CA LEU A 54 15.80 25.87 3.68
C LEU A 54 14.47 25.88 2.94
N GLN A 55 13.87 27.07 2.71
CA GLN A 55 12.63 27.16 1.93
C GLN A 55 12.84 26.74 0.47
N LEU A 56 13.95 27.14 -0.15
CA LEU A 56 14.30 26.73 -1.50
C LEU A 56 14.49 25.21 -1.59
N GLY A 57 15.15 24.60 -0.60
CA GLY A 57 15.31 23.14 -0.52
C GLY A 57 13.98 22.40 -0.39
N LEU A 58 13.08 22.88 0.46
CA LEU A 58 11.73 22.33 0.59
C LEU A 58 10.92 22.44 -0.72
N LEU A 59 11.04 23.56 -1.43
CA LEU A 59 10.41 23.74 -2.73
C LEU A 59 11.00 22.79 -3.78
N PHE A 60 12.32 22.67 -3.87
CA PHE A 60 12.98 21.76 -4.81
C PHE A 60 12.57 20.32 -4.56
N LYS A 61 12.60 19.87 -3.30
CA LYS A 61 12.14 18.54 -2.91
C LYS A 61 10.67 18.32 -3.28
N GLY A 62 9.80 19.31 -3.01
CA GLY A 62 8.39 19.27 -3.38
C GLY A 62 8.18 19.17 -4.90
N VAL A 63 8.98 19.89 -5.71
CA VAL A 63 8.93 19.80 -7.18
C VAL A 63 9.42 18.44 -7.67
N CYS A 64 10.52 17.91 -7.11
CA CYS A 64 11.02 16.57 -7.43
C CYS A 64 9.99 15.48 -7.11
N HIS A 65 9.30 15.56 -5.96
CA HIS A 65 8.22 14.62 -5.65
C HIS A 65 7.02 14.80 -6.57
N LEU A 66 6.69 16.05 -6.93
CA LEU A 66 5.61 16.33 -7.85
C LEU A 66 5.84 15.70 -9.22
N THR A 67 7.09 15.63 -9.72
CA THR A 67 7.36 14.99 -11.02
C THR A 67 6.95 13.51 -11.03
N GLU A 68 7.16 12.78 -9.93
CA GLU A 68 6.74 11.39 -9.80
C GLU A 68 5.22 11.28 -9.53
N GLU A 69 4.69 12.10 -8.63
CA GLU A 69 3.26 12.07 -8.28
C GLU A 69 2.34 12.50 -9.44
N LEU A 70 2.86 13.25 -10.43
CA LEU A 70 2.15 13.55 -11.67
C LEU A 70 1.81 12.29 -12.49
N CYS A 71 2.64 11.23 -12.41
CA CYS A 71 2.34 9.94 -13.04
C CYS A 71 1.15 9.22 -12.37
N HIS A 72 0.80 9.62 -11.14
CA HIS A 72 -0.26 9.02 -10.34
C HIS A 72 -1.48 9.93 -10.16
N LEU A 73 -1.64 10.96 -11.01
CA LEU A 73 -2.74 11.92 -10.93
C LEU A 73 -4.13 11.27 -10.88
N HIS A 74 -4.39 10.34 -11.78
CA HIS A 74 -5.71 9.71 -11.88
C HIS A 74 -5.97 8.73 -10.71
N SER A 75 -4.98 7.91 -10.35
CA SER A 75 -5.13 6.85 -9.34
C SER A 75 -5.11 7.36 -7.89
N ARG A 76 -4.31 8.40 -7.60
CA ARG A 76 -4.14 8.97 -6.25
C ARG A 76 -4.90 10.27 -6.02
N TYR A 77 -4.97 11.15 -7.02
CA TYR A 77 -5.51 12.52 -6.85
C TYR A 77 -6.81 12.79 -7.63
N GLN A 78 -7.46 11.76 -8.17
CA GLN A 78 -8.71 11.86 -8.94
C GLN A 78 -8.59 12.83 -10.13
N GLY A 79 -7.43 12.86 -10.79
CA GLY A 79 -7.15 13.72 -11.95
C GLY A 79 -6.85 15.19 -11.60
N SER A 80 -6.87 15.58 -10.32
CA SER A 80 -6.65 16.97 -9.92
C SER A 80 -5.18 17.30 -9.69
N SER A 81 -4.60 18.12 -10.58
CA SER A 81 -3.22 18.61 -10.46
C SER A 81 -2.99 19.49 -9.23
N TRP A 82 -3.98 20.30 -8.85
CA TRP A 82 -3.90 21.14 -7.65
C TRP A 82 -3.83 20.31 -6.36
N ARG A 83 -4.55 19.19 -6.28
CA ARG A 83 -4.48 18.29 -5.13
C ARG A 83 -3.11 17.63 -5.02
N ALA A 84 -2.54 17.18 -6.14
CA ALA A 84 -1.18 16.64 -6.17
C ALA A 84 -0.13 17.69 -5.75
N MET A 85 -0.23 18.91 -6.29
CA MET A 85 0.66 20.02 -5.91
C MET A 85 0.55 20.34 -4.42
N ARG A 86 -0.67 20.42 -3.87
CA ARG A 86 -0.90 20.67 -2.45
C ARG A 86 -0.39 19.52 -1.57
N ALA A 87 -0.50 18.28 -2.02
CA ALA A 87 0.03 17.12 -1.29
C ALA A 87 1.57 17.15 -1.24
N CYS A 88 2.24 17.50 -2.35
CA CYS A 88 3.70 17.52 -2.45
C CYS A 88 4.34 18.74 -1.77
N LEU A 89 3.75 19.93 -1.94
CA LEU A 89 4.30 21.19 -1.41
C LEU A 89 3.69 21.59 -0.05
N GLY A 90 2.68 20.87 0.43
CA GLY A 90 1.94 21.20 1.64
C GLY A 90 1.14 22.51 1.50
N CYS A 91 1.67 23.59 2.05
CA CYS A 91 1.08 24.93 1.93
C CYS A 91 1.99 25.81 1.06
N PRO A 92 1.83 25.78 -0.29
CA PRO A 92 2.73 26.50 -1.20
C PRO A 92 2.71 28.02 -0.96
N ILE A 93 1.58 28.56 -0.49
CA ILE A 93 1.41 29.97 -0.15
C ILE A 93 2.37 30.38 0.99
N ARG A 94 2.51 29.52 2.03
CA ARG A 94 3.41 29.80 3.15
C ARG A 94 4.87 29.80 2.69
N CYS A 95 5.27 28.81 1.89
CA CYS A 95 6.62 28.75 1.35
C CYS A 95 6.94 29.95 0.46
N GLY A 96 6.01 30.32 -0.44
CA GLY A 96 6.15 31.48 -1.31
C GLY A 96 6.24 32.80 -0.55
N ALA A 97 5.39 32.99 0.46
CA ALA A 97 5.42 34.18 1.31
C ALA A 97 6.74 34.30 2.10
N LEU A 98 7.24 33.19 2.66
CA LEU A 98 8.53 33.18 3.37
C LEU A 98 9.71 33.46 2.43
N LEU A 99 9.66 32.95 1.19
CA LEU A 99 10.69 33.20 0.20
C LEU A 99 10.69 34.67 -0.25
N LEU A 100 9.51 35.25 -0.52
CA LEU A 100 9.38 36.68 -0.83
C LEU A 100 9.88 37.57 0.32
N LEU A 101 9.53 37.22 1.56
CA LEU A 101 10.00 37.91 2.75
C LEU A 101 11.53 37.85 2.87
N SER A 102 12.12 36.69 2.57
CA SER A 102 13.56 36.52 2.59
C SER A 102 14.28 37.35 1.51
N CYS A 103 13.70 37.44 0.30
CA CYS A 103 14.22 38.31 -0.76
C CYS A 103 14.12 39.79 -0.38
N TYR A 104 13.00 40.20 0.23
CA TYR A 104 12.81 41.57 0.70
C TYR A 104 13.85 41.96 1.76
N PHE A 105 14.06 41.12 2.78
CA PHE A 105 15.05 41.40 3.81
C PHE A 105 16.48 41.37 3.28
N TYR A 106 16.80 40.46 2.35
CA TYR A 106 18.11 40.41 1.72
C TYR A 106 18.43 41.69 0.91
N GLY A 107 17.45 42.22 0.16
CA GLY A 107 17.62 43.46 -0.60
C GLY A 107 17.62 44.73 0.25
N SER A 108 17.04 44.68 1.46
CA SER A 108 16.95 45.83 2.36
C SER A 108 18.14 45.95 3.33
N LEU A 109 18.88 44.85 3.56
CA LEU A 109 20.05 44.84 4.42
C LEU A 109 21.31 45.26 3.64
N PRO A 110 22.30 45.91 4.27
CA PRO A 110 23.55 46.28 3.62
C PRO A 110 24.23 45.04 3.04
N ASN A 111 24.72 45.09 1.79
CA ASN A 111 25.50 44.00 1.19
C ASN A 111 26.99 44.27 1.41
N PRO A 112 27.62 43.75 2.47
CA PRO A 112 29.03 44.04 2.78
C PRO A 112 30.00 43.40 1.78
N ALA A 113 29.56 42.37 1.02
CA ALA A 113 30.43 41.53 0.21
C ALA A 113 30.40 41.84 -1.30
N GLY A 114 29.53 42.74 -1.76
CA GLY A 114 29.41 43.13 -3.17
C GLY A 114 29.07 41.98 -4.14
N ARG A 115 28.68 40.80 -3.63
CA ARG A 115 28.38 39.62 -4.46
C ARG A 115 27.02 39.79 -5.13
N PRO A 116 26.89 39.45 -6.43
CA PRO A 116 25.61 39.56 -7.13
C PRO A 116 24.62 38.52 -6.60
N PHE A 117 23.41 38.97 -6.27
CA PHE A 117 22.31 38.15 -5.75
C PHE A 117 22.02 36.86 -6.55
N PRO A 118 22.08 36.85 -7.90
CA PRO A 118 21.87 35.62 -8.69
C PRO A 118 22.91 34.53 -8.41
N TRP A 119 24.17 34.91 -8.15
CA TRP A 119 25.24 33.95 -7.87
C TRP A 119 25.02 33.25 -6.53
N THR A 120 24.64 34.00 -5.49
CA THR A 120 24.29 33.44 -4.18
C THR A 120 23.08 32.51 -4.27
N LEU A 121 22.06 32.87 -5.06
CA LEU A 121 20.88 32.02 -5.27
C LEU A 121 21.25 30.72 -6.01
N ALA A 122 22.10 30.81 -7.05
CA ALA A 122 22.55 29.65 -7.82
C ALA A 122 23.34 28.65 -6.96
N LEU A 123 24.27 29.15 -6.13
CA LEU A 123 25.01 28.30 -5.18
C LEU A 123 24.09 27.65 -4.14
N LEU A 124 23.10 28.40 -3.64
CA LEU A 124 22.11 27.89 -2.72
C LEU A 124 21.29 26.77 -3.35
N GLY A 125 20.80 26.99 -4.58
CA GLY A 125 20.09 25.99 -5.36
C GLY A 125 20.93 24.74 -5.60
N LEU A 126 22.19 24.90 -6.00
CA LEU A 126 23.11 23.78 -6.20
C LEU A 126 23.33 22.98 -4.91
N SER A 127 23.50 23.65 -3.76
CA SER A 127 23.67 22.98 -2.47
C SER A 127 22.44 22.15 -2.09
N GLN A 128 21.23 22.66 -2.33
CA GLN A 128 20.00 21.93 -2.03
C GLN A 128 19.77 20.79 -3.02
N ALA A 129 20.10 20.98 -4.30
CA ALA A 129 20.06 19.90 -5.29
C ALA A 129 21.00 18.75 -4.91
N LEU A 130 22.21 19.05 -4.44
CA LEU A 130 23.15 18.05 -3.91
C LEU A 130 22.60 17.35 -2.66
N ASN A 131 21.96 18.08 -1.73
CA ASN A 131 21.33 17.46 -0.56
C ASN A 131 20.24 16.44 -0.94
N ILE A 132 19.47 16.74 -1.99
CA ILE A 132 18.43 15.84 -2.50
C ILE A 132 19.08 14.63 -3.19
N LEU A 133 20.05 14.86 -4.08
CA LEU A 133 20.72 13.81 -4.83
C LEU A 133 21.47 12.81 -3.95
N LEU A 134 22.06 13.30 -2.85
CA LEU A 134 22.80 12.50 -1.87
C LEU A 134 21.91 11.96 -0.73
N GLU A 135 20.59 12.19 -0.79
CA GLU A 135 19.62 11.75 0.22
C GLU A 135 19.96 12.15 1.67
N LEU A 136 20.65 13.26 1.86
CA LEU A 136 21.10 13.73 3.18
C LEU A 136 19.94 14.13 4.12
N GLN A 137 18.71 14.18 3.61
CA GLN A 137 17.49 14.50 4.34
C GLN A 137 16.53 13.32 4.45
N ALA A 138 17.03 12.08 4.36
CA ALA A 138 16.25 10.89 4.66
C ALA A 138 15.78 10.92 6.12
N LEU A 139 14.54 10.48 6.38
CA LEU A 139 14.02 10.42 7.76
C LEU A 139 14.78 9.36 8.55
N ALA A 140 15.14 9.69 9.78
CA ALA A 140 15.73 8.71 10.68
C ALA A 140 14.69 7.61 11.05
N PRO A 141 15.12 6.37 11.35
CA PRO A 141 14.19 5.30 11.74
C PRO A 141 13.26 5.67 12.89
N ALA A 142 13.77 6.48 13.84
CA ALA A 142 12.97 7.00 14.93
C ALA A 142 11.84 7.92 14.44
N GLU A 143 12.08 8.77 13.44
CA GLU A 143 11.06 9.67 12.87
C GLU A 143 10.01 8.89 12.08
N VAL A 144 10.43 7.92 11.26
CA VAL A 144 9.53 7.01 10.54
C VAL A 144 8.61 6.29 11.52
N SER A 145 9.18 5.70 12.58
CA SER A 145 8.40 5.04 13.63
C SER A 145 7.46 6.00 14.36
N ALA A 146 7.84 7.26 14.57
CA ALA A 146 6.94 8.28 15.13
C ALA A 146 5.72 8.54 14.23
N VAL A 147 5.94 8.60 12.92
CA VAL A 147 4.88 8.81 11.93
C VAL A 147 3.94 7.60 11.90
N CYS A 148 4.48 6.38 11.86
CA CYS A 148 3.70 5.14 11.88
C CYS A 148 2.87 5.00 13.17
N GLU A 149 3.47 5.26 14.34
CA GLU A 149 2.78 5.21 15.65
C GLU A 149 1.67 6.27 15.74
N LYS A 150 1.94 7.50 15.26
CA LYS A 150 0.98 8.62 15.39
C LYS A 150 -0.23 8.49 14.46
N ARG A 151 -0.04 7.89 13.28
CA ARG A 151 -1.07 7.81 12.23
C ARG A 151 -1.61 6.39 11.99
N ASN A 152 -1.24 5.42 12.82
CA ASN A 152 -1.70 4.03 12.72
C ASN A 152 -1.49 3.40 11.32
N PHE A 153 -0.39 3.71 10.66
CA PHE A 153 -0.19 3.39 9.24
C PHE A 153 0.14 1.93 8.89
N ASN A 154 0.19 1.04 9.90
CA ASN A 154 0.61 -0.35 9.70
C ASN A 154 -0.57 -1.34 9.59
N VAL A 155 -1.81 -0.85 9.57
CA VAL A 155 -3.01 -1.70 9.63
C VAL A 155 -3.14 -2.55 8.37
N ALA A 156 -3.06 -1.95 7.17
CA ALA A 156 -3.19 -2.68 5.91
C ALA A 156 -2.19 -3.84 5.77
N HIS A 157 -0.94 -3.62 6.19
CA HIS A 157 0.10 -4.65 6.11
C HIS A 157 -0.19 -5.82 7.06
N GLY A 158 -0.56 -5.53 8.31
CA GLY A 158 -0.97 -6.55 9.27
C GLY A 158 -2.18 -7.35 8.80
N LEU A 159 -3.19 -6.68 8.23
CA LEU A 159 -4.39 -7.32 7.67
C LEU A 159 -4.07 -8.21 6.47
N ALA A 160 -3.20 -7.76 5.55
CA ALA A 160 -2.79 -8.55 4.38
C ALA A 160 -2.10 -9.85 4.79
N TRP A 161 -1.08 -9.77 5.65
CA TRP A 161 -0.37 -10.96 6.14
C TRP A 161 -1.27 -11.87 6.98
N SER A 162 -2.13 -11.30 7.82
CA SER A 162 -3.09 -12.08 8.62
C SER A 162 -4.06 -12.84 7.71
N TYR A 163 -4.57 -12.20 6.65
CA TYR A 163 -5.47 -12.85 5.70
C TYR A 163 -4.77 -13.93 4.88
N TYR A 164 -3.55 -13.64 4.40
CA TYR A 164 -2.77 -14.59 3.64
C TYR A 164 -2.38 -15.83 4.48
N ILE A 165 -1.69 -15.63 5.61
CA ILE A 165 -1.18 -16.73 6.45
C ILE A 165 -2.30 -17.43 7.21
N GLY A 166 -3.27 -16.66 7.70
CA GLY A 166 -4.36 -17.14 8.54
C GLY A 166 -5.46 -17.86 7.76
N TYR A 167 -5.56 -17.63 6.45
CA TYR A 167 -6.65 -18.13 5.63
C TYR A 167 -6.23 -18.59 4.23
N LEU A 168 -5.76 -17.69 3.35
CA LEU A 168 -5.50 -18.04 1.94
C LEU A 168 -4.50 -19.19 1.76
N ARG A 169 -3.38 -19.15 2.48
CA ARG A 169 -2.35 -20.20 2.47
C ARG A 169 -2.89 -21.56 2.92
N LEU A 170 -3.97 -21.59 3.69
CA LEU A 170 -4.60 -22.82 4.15
C LEU A 170 -5.63 -23.35 3.15
N ILE A 171 -6.46 -22.46 2.60
CA ILE A 171 -7.66 -22.83 1.83
C ILE A 171 -7.38 -23.04 0.34
N LEU A 172 -6.40 -22.33 -0.24
CA LEU A 172 -6.12 -22.33 -1.67
C LEU A 172 -5.53 -23.64 -2.21
N PRO A 173 -4.54 -24.30 -1.55
CA PRO A 173 -3.93 -25.52 -2.09
C PRO A 173 -4.94 -26.67 -2.30
N GLY A 174 -5.95 -26.78 -1.42
CA GLY A 174 -6.98 -27.81 -1.51
C GLY A 174 -8.18 -27.44 -2.40
N LEU A 175 -8.28 -26.19 -2.85
CA LEU A 175 -9.45 -25.66 -3.54
C LEU A 175 -9.73 -26.39 -4.89
N PRO A 176 -8.76 -26.60 -5.80
CA PRO A 176 -9.04 -27.26 -7.07
C PRO A 176 -9.57 -28.68 -6.90
N THR A 177 -9.12 -29.39 -5.87
CA THR A 177 -9.62 -30.74 -5.54
C THR A 177 -11.07 -30.69 -5.05
N ARG A 178 -11.41 -29.73 -4.18
CA ARG A 178 -12.79 -29.54 -3.70
C ARG A 178 -13.76 -29.15 -4.83
N ILE A 179 -13.31 -28.32 -5.76
CA ILE A 179 -14.08 -27.97 -6.96
C ILE A 179 -14.29 -29.20 -7.85
N ARG A 180 -13.25 -30.03 -8.05
CA ARG A 180 -13.39 -31.29 -8.82
C ARG A 180 -14.37 -32.26 -8.16
N MET A 181 -14.31 -32.43 -6.85
CA MET A 181 -15.27 -33.25 -6.10
C MET A 181 -16.70 -32.74 -6.26
N TYR A 182 -16.90 -31.42 -6.18
CA TYR A 182 -18.21 -30.80 -6.43
C TYR A 182 -18.71 -31.08 -7.86
N ASN A 183 -17.87 -30.87 -8.87
CA ASN A 183 -18.23 -31.10 -10.27
C ASN A 183 -18.57 -32.57 -10.55
N GLN A 184 -17.88 -33.52 -9.90
CA GLN A 184 -18.20 -34.96 -10.00
C GLN A 184 -19.58 -35.26 -9.41
N LEU A 185 -19.91 -34.71 -8.25
CA LEU A 185 -21.23 -34.90 -7.61
C LEU A 185 -22.38 -34.26 -8.39
N GLN A 186 -22.08 -33.22 -9.17
CA GLN A 186 -23.06 -32.43 -9.93
C GLN A 186 -23.10 -32.75 -11.42
N THR A 187 -22.60 -33.91 -11.85
CA THR A 187 -22.51 -34.33 -13.27
C THR A 187 -23.85 -34.33 -14.03
N ASN A 188 -24.99 -34.27 -13.33
CA ASN A 188 -26.32 -34.13 -13.93
C ASN A 188 -26.74 -32.68 -14.22
N MET A 189 -26.04 -31.68 -13.70
CA MET A 189 -26.23 -30.27 -14.06
C MET A 189 -25.25 -29.92 -15.18
N LEU A 190 -25.76 -29.62 -16.37
CA LEU A 190 -25.03 -29.40 -17.64
C LEU A 190 -23.95 -28.30 -17.63
N ARG A 191 -23.64 -27.68 -16.48
CA ARG A 191 -22.60 -26.66 -16.28
C ARG A 191 -21.92 -26.88 -14.92
N GLY A 192 -20.77 -27.55 -14.91
CA GLY A 192 -19.87 -27.55 -13.77
C GLY A 192 -19.15 -26.20 -13.61
N ILE A 193 -18.52 -25.98 -12.45
CA ILE A 193 -17.65 -24.82 -12.23
C ILE A 193 -16.46 -24.96 -13.19
N ARG A 194 -16.30 -23.99 -14.10
CA ARG A 194 -15.22 -23.97 -15.09
C ARG A 194 -13.93 -23.37 -14.56
N SER A 195 -14.04 -22.33 -13.74
CA SER A 195 -12.89 -21.73 -13.07
C SER A 195 -12.50 -22.55 -11.85
N HIS A 196 -11.22 -22.91 -11.74
CA HIS A 196 -10.69 -23.57 -10.55
C HIS A 196 -10.19 -22.57 -9.50
N ARG A 197 -10.54 -21.28 -9.64
CA ARG A 197 -10.08 -20.19 -8.79
C ARG A 197 -11.15 -19.72 -7.80
N LEU A 198 -10.68 -19.24 -6.66
CA LEU A 198 -11.45 -18.46 -5.70
C LEU A 198 -11.50 -17.00 -6.13
N HIS A 199 -12.69 -16.47 -6.37
CA HIS A 199 -12.88 -15.06 -6.70
C HIS A 199 -13.10 -14.29 -5.41
N ILE A 200 -12.22 -13.35 -5.11
CA ILE A 200 -12.24 -12.58 -3.87
C ILE A 200 -12.60 -11.14 -4.21
N LEU A 201 -13.71 -10.67 -3.67
CA LEU A 201 -14.24 -9.32 -3.88
C LEU A 201 -13.58 -8.31 -2.93
N PHE A 202 -13.12 -7.20 -3.50
CA PHE A 202 -12.53 -6.06 -2.79
C PHE A 202 -13.29 -4.76 -3.10
N PRO A 203 -14.43 -4.53 -2.44
CA PRO A 203 -15.11 -3.23 -2.48
C PRO A 203 -14.25 -2.15 -1.79
N LEU A 204 -13.78 -1.16 -2.55
CA LEU A 204 -12.87 -0.12 -2.04
C LEU A 204 -13.54 0.83 -1.02
N ASP A 205 -14.87 0.91 -1.02
CA ASP A 205 -15.63 1.62 0.01
C ASP A 205 -15.69 0.84 1.33
N CYS A 206 -15.21 -0.41 1.35
CA CYS A 206 -15.25 -1.39 2.44
C CYS A 206 -16.68 -1.83 2.84
N GLY A 207 -17.67 -1.62 1.97
CA GLY A 207 -19.02 -2.15 2.16
C GLY A 207 -19.04 -3.66 1.91
N VAL A 208 -19.12 -4.45 2.98
CA VAL A 208 -19.13 -5.92 2.90
C VAL A 208 -20.47 -6.43 3.44
N PRO A 209 -21.49 -6.63 2.59
CA PRO A 209 -22.75 -7.23 3.00
C PRO A 209 -22.56 -8.72 3.34
N ASP A 210 -23.37 -9.22 4.28
CA ASP A 210 -23.31 -10.63 4.71
C ASP A 210 -23.88 -11.59 3.65
N ASP A 211 -24.80 -11.10 2.80
CA ASP A 211 -25.43 -11.87 1.73
C ASP A 211 -25.18 -11.21 0.36
N LEU A 212 -24.48 -11.94 -0.53
CA LEU A 212 -24.19 -11.53 -1.89
C LEU A 212 -25.45 -11.37 -2.75
N SER A 213 -26.53 -12.09 -2.45
CA SER A 213 -27.81 -11.93 -3.15
C SER A 213 -28.52 -10.62 -2.82
N VAL A 214 -28.17 -9.99 -1.68
CA VAL A 214 -28.63 -8.63 -1.34
C VAL A 214 -27.82 -7.57 -2.08
N ALA A 215 -26.53 -7.84 -2.33
CA ALA A 215 -25.66 -6.93 -3.08
C ALA A 215 -26.06 -6.82 -4.57
N ASP A 216 -26.41 -7.94 -5.20
CA ASP A 216 -26.92 -7.97 -6.57
C ASP A 216 -27.86 -9.18 -6.73
N SER A 217 -29.10 -8.94 -7.15
CA SER A 217 -30.13 -9.98 -7.30
C SER A 217 -29.81 -11.00 -8.40
N ASN A 218 -28.86 -10.69 -9.29
CA ASN A 218 -28.36 -11.62 -10.30
C ASN A 218 -27.30 -12.59 -9.75
N ILE A 219 -26.89 -12.47 -8.49
CA ILE A 219 -25.98 -13.39 -7.80
C ILE A 219 -26.80 -14.28 -6.89
N ARG A 220 -26.85 -15.59 -7.19
CA ARG A 220 -27.65 -16.55 -6.45
C ARG A 220 -26.79 -17.62 -5.81
N PHE A 221 -26.93 -17.79 -4.51
CA PHE A 221 -26.29 -18.90 -3.81
C PHE A 221 -26.77 -20.24 -4.37
N LEU A 222 -25.82 -21.15 -4.62
CA LEU A 222 -26.07 -22.45 -5.22
C LEU A 222 -25.76 -23.57 -4.22
N TYR A 223 -24.53 -23.62 -3.71
CA TYR A 223 -24.08 -24.68 -2.82
C TYR A 223 -22.82 -24.29 -2.03
N GLN A 224 -22.49 -25.04 -0.97
CA GLN A 224 -21.21 -24.91 -0.25
C GLN A 224 -20.21 -25.97 -0.73
N LEU A 225 -18.99 -25.59 -1.09
CA LEU A 225 -17.96 -26.58 -1.40
C LEU A 225 -17.72 -27.54 -0.22
N PRO A 226 -17.25 -28.78 -0.47
CA PRO A 226 -16.86 -29.71 0.58
C PRO A 226 -15.98 -29.03 1.63
N GLN A 227 -16.25 -29.33 2.90
CA GLN A 227 -15.58 -28.65 4.01
C GLN A 227 -14.10 -29.04 4.06
N GLN A 228 -13.25 -28.06 4.37
CA GLN A 228 -11.88 -28.30 4.78
C GLN A 228 -11.78 -28.10 6.29
N SER A 229 -11.21 -29.05 7.03
CA SER A 229 -11.00 -28.91 8.47
C SER A 229 -9.53 -29.05 8.84
N ALA A 230 -9.09 -28.31 9.85
CA ALA A 230 -7.75 -28.39 10.40
C ALA A 230 -7.72 -27.97 11.87
N ASP A 231 -6.81 -28.54 12.66
CA ASP A 231 -6.56 -28.09 14.02
C ASP A 231 -5.73 -26.80 14.00
N ARG A 232 -6.21 -25.73 14.62
CA ARG A 232 -5.56 -24.40 14.57
C ARG A 232 -5.73 -23.64 15.86
N ALA A 233 -4.63 -23.09 16.39
CA ALA A 233 -4.64 -22.21 17.57
C ALA A 233 -5.40 -22.82 18.78
N GLY A 234 -5.26 -24.13 19.00
CA GLY A 234 -5.95 -24.86 20.07
C GLY A 234 -7.39 -25.27 19.75
N ILE A 235 -7.95 -24.87 18.60
CA ILE A 235 -9.28 -25.28 18.13
C ILE A 235 -9.15 -26.57 17.32
N LYS A 236 -9.78 -27.63 17.80
CA LYS A 236 -9.87 -28.91 17.10
C LYS A 236 -10.91 -28.87 15.98
N GLY A 237 -10.56 -29.40 14.81
CA GLY A 237 -11.49 -29.51 13.68
C GLY A 237 -12.05 -28.18 13.19
N ARG A 238 -11.27 -27.10 13.19
CA ARG A 238 -11.72 -25.80 12.69
C ARG A 238 -12.10 -25.93 11.21
N VAL A 239 -13.35 -25.58 10.88
CA VAL A 239 -13.92 -25.73 9.54
C VAL A 239 -13.73 -24.45 8.72
N TYR A 240 -13.37 -24.64 7.45
CA TYR A 240 -13.29 -23.63 6.43
C TYR A 240 -14.22 -24.02 5.27
N THR A 241 -15.05 -23.07 4.84
CA THR A 241 -16.08 -23.26 3.80
C THR A 241 -15.97 -22.17 2.76
N ASN A 242 -16.24 -22.52 1.50
CA ASN A 242 -16.43 -21.55 0.43
C ASN A 242 -17.79 -21.79 -0.21
N SER A 243 -18.42 -20.72 -0.70
CA SER A 243 -19.73 -20.75 -1.31
C SER A 243 -19.62 -20.67 -2.83
N VAL A 244 -20.49 -21.41 -3.51
CA VAL A 244 -20.64 -21.44 -4.97
C VAL A 244 -21.87 -20.63 -5.33
N TYR A 245 -21.72 -19.73 -6.29
CA TYR A 245 -22.78 -18.84 -6.76
C TYR A 245 -23.03 -19.02 -8.26
N GLU A 246 -24.30 -18.96 -8.63
CA GLU A 246 -24.78 -18.79 -10.00
C GLU A 246 -24.91 -17.31 -10.33
N LEU A 247 -24.45 -16.93 -11.52
CA LEU A 247 -24.55 -15.58 -12.06
C LEU A 247 -25.58 -15.56 -13.19
N LEU A 248 -26.51 -14.61 -13.11
CA LEU A 248 -27.58 -14.42 -14.08
C LEU A 248 -27.30 -13.22 -15.00
N GLU A 249 -27.73 -13.36 -16.26
CA GLU A 249 -27.80 -12.26 -17.22
C GLU A 249 -29.16 -12.35 -17.92
N ASN A 250 -29.97 -11.29 -17.85
CA ASN A 250 -31.35 -11.29 -18.34
C ASN A 250 -32.20 -12.46 -17.78
N GLY A 251 -32.00 -12.78 -16.50
CA GLY A 251 -32.71 -13.86 -15.80
C GLY A 251 -32.27 -15.28 -16.19
N LYS A 252 -31.25 -15.44 -17.03
CA LYS A 252 -30.72 -16.74 -17.43
C LYS A 252 -29.35 -16.98 -16.79
N PRO A 253 -29.08 -18.20 -16.29
CA PRO A 253 -27.74 -18.56 -15.83
C PRO A 253 -26.71 -18.40 -16.94
N VAL A 254 -25.60 -17.75 -16.64
CA VAL A 254 -24.49 -17.56 -17.59
C VAL A 254 -23.13 -17.98 -17.03
N GLY A 255 -22.97 -18.03 -15.71
CA GLY A 255 -21.72 -18.47 -15.07
C GLY A 255 -21.94 -19.07 -13.69
N ILE A 256 -20.99 -19.89 -13.25
CA ILE A 256 -20.92 -20.44 -11.89
C ILE A 256 -19.49 -20.26 -11.38
N CYS A 257 -19.34 -19.70 -10.19
CA CYS A 257 -18.03 -19.43 -9.61
C CYS A 257 -18.01 -19.63 -8.09
N VAL A 258 -16.81 -19.82 -7.54
CA VAL A 258 -16.57 -19.75 -6.09
C VAL A 258 -16.23 -18.30 -5.76
N LEU A 259 -17.02 -17.70 -4.87
CA LEU A 259 -16.99 -16.26 -4.63
C LEU A 259 -17.07 -15.96 -3.13
N GLU A 260 -16.31 -14.96 -2.67
CA GLU A 260 -16.35 -14.46 -1.30
C GLU A 260 -15.84 -13.02 -1.21
N TYR A 261 -16.16 -12.33 -0.12
CA TYR A 261 -15.57 -11.02 0.19
C TYR A 261 -14.24 -11.16 0.95
N ALA A 262 -13.34 -10.21 0.73
CA ALA A 262 -12.15 -10.05 1.57
C ALA A 262 -12.54 -9.58 2.98
N THR A 263 -12.59 -10.51 3.93
CA THR A 263 -13.01 -10.27 5.33
C THR A 263 -12.31 -9.07 6.02
N PRO A 264 -11.01 -8.79 5.80
CA PRO A 264 -10.35 -7.65 6.44
C PRO A 264 -10.95 -6.28 6.10
N LEU A 265 -11.66 -6.14 4.97
CA LEU A 265 -12.33 -4.89 4.61
C LEU A 265 -13.45 -4.54 5.58
N GLN A 266 -14.18 -5.53 6.10
CA GLN A 266 -15.18 -5.33 7.14
C GLN A 266 -14.55 -4.80 8.43
N THR A 267 -13.32 -5.22 8.74
CA THR A 267 -12.55 -4.69 9.89
C THR A 267 -12.20 -3.22 9.68
N LEU A 268 -11.72 -2.84 8.48
CA LEU A 268 -11.45 -1.44 8.14
C LEU A 268 -12.72 -0.58 8.21
N PHE A 269 -13.86 -1.11 7.76
CA PHE A 269 -15.15 -0.45 7.89
C PHE A 269 -15.51 -0.22 9.36
N ALA A 270 -15.49 -1.26 10.19
CA ALA A 270 -15.80 -1.15 11.62
C ALA A 270 -14.86 -0.16 12.35
N MET A 271 -13.56 -0.18 12.04
CA MET A 271 -12.60 0.79 12.59
C MET A 271 -12.97 2.23 12.24
N SER A 272 -13.50 2.48 11.04
CA SER A 272 -13.93 3.83 10.63
C SER A 272 -15.21 4.31 11.30
N GLN A 273 -16.02 3.39 11.81
CA GLN A 273 -17.26 3.72 12.53
C GLN A 273 -17.01 3.96 14.03
N ASP A 274 -15.90 3.45 14.59
CA ASP A 274 -15.51 3.72 15.98
C ASP A 274 -14.68 5.00 16.08
N GLY A 275 -15.31 6.09 16.53
CA GLY A 275 -14.65 7.38 16.70
C GLY A 275 -13.40 7.36 17.60
N ARG A 276 -13.24 6.35 18.46
CA ARG A 276 -12.04 6.19 19.31
C ARG A 276 -10.82 5.74 18.53
N ALA A 277 -11.01 5.08 17.38
CA ALA A 277 -9.91 4.66 16.52
C ALA A 277 -9.22 5.83 15.82
N GLY A 278 -9.91 6.99 15.71
CA GLY A 278 -9.40 8.15 14.97
C GLY A 278 -9.14 7.84 13.49
N PHE A 279 -9.92 6.90 12.93
CA PHE A 279 -9.72 6.36 11.59
C PHE A 279 -10.78 6.93 10.65
N SER A 280 -10.41 7.91 9.81
CA SER A 280 -11.38 8.59 8.95
C SER A 280 -11.79 7.74 7.75
N GLN A 281 -12.85 8.15 7.04
CA GLN A 281 -13.24 7.53 5.75
C GLN A 281 -12.12 7.63 4.70
N GLN A 282 -11.34 8.71 4.72
CA GLN A 282 -10.19 8.87 3.84
C GLN A 282 -9.08 7.88 4.20
N ASP A 283 -8.76 7.75 5.49
CA ASP A 283 -7.79 6.75 5.96
C ASP A 283 -8.24 5.33 5.61
N ARG A 284 -9.55 5.04 5.72
CA ARG A 284 -10.15 3.77 5.32
C ARG A 284 -9.88 3.46 3.85
N LEU A 285 -10.19 4.39 2.96
CA LEU A 285 -9.98 4.21 1.52
C LEU A 285 -8.49 4.02 1.19
N GLU A 286 -7.61 4.79 1.82
CA GLU A 286 -6.16 4.66 1.65
C GLU A 286 -5.64 3.30 2.12
N GLN A 287 -6.06 2.84 3.31
CA GLN A 287 -5.68 1.53 3.83
C GLN A 287 -6.30 0.38 3.03
N ALA A 288 -7.51 0.52 2.48
CA ALA A 288 -8.12 -0.49 1.62
C ALA A 288 -7.33 -0.66 0.32
N LYS A 289 -6.97 0.45 -0.36
CA LYS A 289 -6.10 0.41 -1.54
C LYS A 289 -4.73 -0.19 -1.23
N LEU A 290 -4.15 0.19 -0.09
CA LEU A 290 -2.86 -0.34 0.36
C LEU A 290 -2.92 -1.84 0.67
N PHE A 291 -4.01 -2.30 1.28
CA PHE A 291 -4.28 -3.71 1.54
C PHE A 291 -4.36 -4.52 0.24
N CYS A 292 -5.10 -4.04 -0.76
CA CYS A 292 -5.17 -4.69 -2.08
C CYS A 292 -3.77 -4.84 -2.70
N ARG A 293 -3.00 -3.75 -2.75
CA ARG A 293 -1.65 -3.76 -3.32
C ARG A 293 -0.70 -4.72 -2.59
N ILE A 294 -0.66 -4.65 -1.26
CA ILE A 294 0.21 -5.54 -0.46
C ILE A 294 -0.19 -7.00 -0.64
N LEU A 295 -1.49 -7.30 -0.71
CA LEU A 295 -1.93 -8.68 -0.93
C LEU A 295 -1.60 -9.17 -2.34
N GLU A 296 -1.70 -8.32 -3.35
CA GLU A 296 -1.24 -8.61 -4.71
C GLU A 296 0.26 -8.92 -4.73
N ASP A 297 1.08 -8.10 -4.07
CA ASP A 297 2.53 -8.33 -3.94
C ASP A 297 2.81 -9.69 -3.24
N ILE A 298 2.14 -9.99 -2.13
CA ILE A 298 2.28 -11.26 -1.40
C ILE A 298 1.92 -12.46 -2.28
N LEU A 299 0.87 -12.34 -3.09
CA LEU A 299 0.42 -13.42 -3.97
C LEU A 299 1.34 -13.60 -5.17
N ALA A 300 1.93 -12.52 -5.70
CA ALA A 300 2.92 -12.59 -6.77
C ALA A 300 4.16 -13.42 -6.37
N ASP A 301 4.57 -13.33 -5.09
CA ASP A 301 5.66 -14.13 -4.53
C ASP A 301 5.24 -15.59 -4.18
N ALA A 302 3.95 -15.93 -4.33
CA ALA A 302 3.37 -17.24 -4.00
C ALA A 302 2.57 -17.82 -5.18
N PRO A 303 3.23 -18.30 -6.26
CA PRO A 303 2.58 -18.68 -7.52
C PRO A 303 1.53 -19.79 -7.37
N GLU A 304 1.72 -20.73 -6.43
CA GLU A 304 0.73 -21.77 -6.12
C GLU A 304 -0.58 -21.19 -5.58
N SER A 305 -0.51 -20.07 -4.85
CA SER A 305 -1.68 -19.34 -4.35
C SER A 305 -2.27 -18.44 -5.43
N GLN A 306 -1.41 -17.72 -6.17
CA GLN A 306 -1.82 -16.81 -7.24
C GLN A 306 -2.68 -17.51 -8.30
N ASN A 307 -2.30 -18.72 -8.72
CA ASN A 307 -3.02 -19.45 -9.76
C ASN A 307 -4.38 -19.99 -9.31
N ASN A 308 -4.64 -20.04 -7.99
CA ASN A 308 -5.85 -20.60 -7.39
C ASN A 308 -6.81 -19.52 -6.87
N CYS A 309 -6.49 -18.23 -7.01
CA CYS A 309 -7.39 -17.14 -6.66
C CYS A 309 -7.34 -15.98 -7.65
N ARG A 310 -8.39 -15.18 -7.70
CA ARG A 310 -8.48 -13.94 -8.49
C ARG A 310 -9.02 -12.82 -7.61
N LEU A 311 -8.28 -11.72 -7.53
CA LEU A 311 -8.74 -10.52 -6.83
C LEU A 311 -9.62 -9.69 -7.77
N ILE A 312 -10.82 -9.34 -7.34
CA ILE A 312 -11.76 -8.48 -8.07
C ILE A 312 -11.93 -7.19 -7.25
N VAL A 313 -11.16 -6.16 -7.61
CA VAL A 313 -11.18 -4.86 -6.95
C VAL A 313 -12.14 -3.94 -7.68
N TYR A 314 -13.11 -3.36 -6.97
CA TYR A 314 -14.08 -2.44 -7.56
C TYR A 314 -14.42 -1.29 -6.61
N SER A 315 -14.92 -0.20 -7.18
CA SER A 315 -15.51 0.91 -6.43
C SER A 315 -16.87 1.18 -7.02
N GLU A 316 -17.91 1.16 -6.19
CA GLU A 316 -19.23 1.59 -6.64
C GLU A 316 -19.16 3.08 -7.03
N PRO A 317 -19.64 3.47 -8.23
CA PRO A 317 -19.61 4.87 -8.62
C PRO A 317 -20.62 5.67 -7.79
N ALA A 318 -20.38 6.97 -7.67
CA ALA A 318 -21.35 7.87 -7.05
C ALA A 318 -22.68 7.85 -7.82
N GLU A 319 -23.79 8.05 -7.10
CA GLU A 319 -25.19 7.95 -7.55
C GLU A 319 -25.40 8.29 -9.04
N GLY A 320 -25.98 7.35 -9.80
CA GLY A 320 -26.40 7.58 -11.20
C GLY A 320 -25.81 6.61 -12.24
N SER A 321 -24.84 5.77 -11.88
CA SER A 321 -24.35 4.69 -12.75
C SER A 321 -25.07 3.37 -12.50
N SER A 322 -25.38 2.62 -13.55
CA SER A 322 -25.84 1.23 -13.45
C SER A 322 -24.66 0.28 -13.17
N PHE A 323 -24.03 0.40 -12.01
CA PHE A 323 -23.04 -0.59 -11.58
C PHE A 323 -23.75 -1.90 -11.26
N SER A 324 -23.21 -3.01 -11.77
CA SER A 324 -23.71 -4.36 -11.49
C SER A 324 -22.53 -5.25 -11.13
N LEU A 325 -22.53 -5.74 -9.90
CA LEU A 325 -21.48 -6.61 -9.38
C LEU A 325 -21.43 -7.93 -10.16
N SER A 326 -22.58 -8.50 -10.51
CA SER A 326 -22.64 -9.72 -11.32
C SER A 326 -21.98 -9.54 -12.68
N GLN A 327 -22.17 -8.38 -13.33
CA GLN A 327 -21.52 -8.06 -14.61
C GLN A 327 -20.00 -7.90 -14.48
N GLU A 328 -19.53 -7.25 -13.42
CA GLU A 328 -18.09 -7.15 -13.12
C GLU A 328 -17.47 -8.54 -12.97
N ILE A 329 -18.08 -9.41 -12.15
CA ILE A 329 -17.59 -10.79 -11.94
C ILE A 329 -17.59 -11.58 -13.26
N LEU A 330 -18.64 -11.46 -14.08
CA LEU A 330 -18.72 -12.12 -15.39
C LEU A 330 -17.61 -11.67 -16.34
N GLN A 331 -17.19 -10.39 -16.29
CA GLN A 331 -16.07 -9.92 -17.09
C GLN A 331 -14.76 -10.62 -16.69
N HIS A 332 -14.48 -10.75 -15.39
CA HIS A 332 -13.30 -11.47 -14.90
C HIS A 332 -13.33 -12.96 -15.28
N LEU A 333 -14.49 -13.61 -15.17
CA LEU A 333 -14.65 -15.02 -15.58
C LEU A 333 -14.40 -15.21 -17.08
N ARG A 334 -14.96 -14.34 -17.93
CA ARG A 334 -14.74 -14.38 -19.38
C ARG A 334 -13.27 -14.10 -19.74
N GLN A 335 -12.59 -13.23 -18.99
CA GLN A 335 -11.17 -12.98 -19.16
C GLN A 335 -10.33 -14.22 -18.80
N GLU A 336 -10.63 -14.87 -17.68
CA GLU A 336 -9.96 -16.10 -17.27
C GLU A 336 -10.10 -17.22 -18.32
N GLU A 337 -11.30 -17.44 -18.85
CA GLU A 337 -11.53 -18.44 -19.91
C GLU A 337 -10.65 -18.18 -21.14
N ARG A 338 -10.42 -16.91 -21.50
CA ARG A 338 -9.53 -16.53 -22.62
C ARG A 338 -8.06 -16.78 -22.29
N GLU A 339 -7.61 -16.43 -21.09
CA GLU A 339 -6.23 -16.67 -20.63
C GLU A 339 -5.88 -18.16 -20.65
N VAL A 340 -6.79 -19.02 -20.19
CA VAL A 340 -6.62 -20.48 -20.20
C VAL A 340 -6.60 -21.04 -21.64
N THR A 341 -7.49 -20.55 -22.50
CA THR A 341 -7.57 -21.02 -23.90
C THR A 341 -6.31 -20.67 -24.69
N MET A 342 -5.73 -19.48 -24.48
CA MET A 342 -4.49 -19.06 -25.15
C MET A 342 -3.27 -19.82 -24.62
N GLY A 343 -3.14 -20.03 -23.31
CA GLY A 343 -2.05 -20.83 -22.74
C GLY A 343 -2.06 -22.30 -23.19
N SER A 344 -3.24 -22.88 -23.42
CA SER A 344 -3.36 -24.22 -23.98
C SER A 344 -2.93 -24.31 -25.45
N LEU A 345 -3.06 -23.22 -26.22
CA LEU A 345 -2.70 -23.19 -27.64
C LEU A 345 -1.17 -23.09 -27.82
N ASP A 346 -0.49 -22.31 -26.97
CA ASP A 346 0.98 -22.19 -26.99
C ASP A 346 1.68 -23.48 -26.56
N THR A 347 1.03 -24.31 -25.74
CA THR A 347 1.56 -25.63 -25.34
C THR A 347 1.35 -26.72 -26.42
N SER A 348 0.48 -26.47 -27.41
CA SER A 348 0.17 -27.42 -28.48
C SER A 348 1.09 -27.30 -29.70
N ILE A 349 1.99 -26.32 -29.75
CA ILE A 349 2.97 -26.15 -30.82
C ILE A 349 4.32 -26.73 -30.34
N VAL A 350 4.40 -28.06 -30.26
CA VAL A 350 5.69 -28.76 -30.23
C VAL A 350 5.92 -29.33 -31.63
N PRO A 351 6.84 -28.79 -32.44
CA PRO A 351 7.30 -29.50 -33.63
C PRO A 351 8.19 -30.65 -33.19
N SER A 352 7.80 -31.85 -33.59
CA SER A 352 8.67 -33.01 -33.65
C SER A 352 9.80 -32.78 -34.65
N SER A 353 11.03 -32.59 -34.18
CA SER A 353 12.21 -33.02 -34.93
C SER A 353 13.45 -33.14 -34.03
N SER A 354 14.08 -34.29 -34.18
CA SER A 354 15.42 -34.66 -33.76
C SER A 354 16.49 -33.78 -34.39
N THR A 355 17.42 -33.24 -33.59
CA THR A 355 18.88 -33.37 -33.79
C THR A 355 19.67 -32.73 -32.64
N LEU A 356 20.74 -33.44 -32.25
CA LEU A 356 21.89 -33.01 -31.45
C LEU A 356 22.18 -31.49 -31.41
N SER A 357 22.30 -30.94 -30.21
CA SER A 357 23.13 -29.76 -29.95
C SER A 357 23.68 -29.84 -28.52
N GLN A 358 25.00 -29.73 -28.40
CA GLN A 358 25.79 -29.88 -27.19
C GLN A 358 25.50 -28.74 -26.19
N GLU A 359 25.29 -29.10 -24.92
CA GLU A 359 25.31 -28.14 -23.81
C GLU A 359 26.72 -27.58 -23.60
N PRO A 360 26.90 -26.25 -23.49
CA PRO A 360 28.13 -25.70 -22.96
C PRO A 360 28.12 -25.78 -21.43
N LYS A 361 28.99 -26.64 -20.88
CA LYS A 361 29.39 -26.66 -19.46
C LYS A 361 30.03 -25.32 -19.10
N LEU A 362 29.33 -24.48 -18.35
CA LEU A 362 29.93 -23.37 -17.60
C LEU A 362 30.40 -23.89 -16.24
N LEU A 363 31.71 -24.12 -16.14
CA LEU A 363 32.42 -24.32 -14.88
C LEU A 363 32.56 -22.96 -14.18
N ILE A 364 31.79 -22.73 -13.12
CA ILE A 364 32.14 -21.72 -12.11
C ILE A 364 32.28 -22.45 -10.78
N SER A 365 33.53 -22.53 -10.34
CA SER A 365 33.99 -23.08 -9.08
C SER A 365 33.66 -22.14 -7.92
N GLY A 366 33.06 -22.70 -6.86
CA GLY A 366 33.31 -22.34 -5.47
C GLY A 366 32.62 -21.09 -4.92
N LEU A 367 31.50 -21.28 -4.22
CA LEU A 367 31.25 -20.67 -2.90
C LEU A 367 30.08 -21.36 -2.18
N GLU A 368 30.43 -21.95 -1.04
CA GLU A 368 29.68 -22.37 0.16
C GLU A 368 28.19 -22.79 0.06
N GLN A 369 27.95 -24.07 0.33
CA GLN A 369 26.64 -24.63 0.67
C GLN A 369 26.15 -24.06 2.02
N PRO A 370 24.84 -23.76 2.17
CA PRO A 370 24.29 -23.34 3.45
C PRO A 370 24.26 -24.52 4.45
N LEU A 371 24.79 -24.28 5.65
CA LEU A 371 24.81 -25.21 6.77
C LEU A 371 23.38 -25.53 7.28
N PRO A 372 23.10 -26.77 7.75
CA PRO A 372 21.80 -27.16 8.26
C PRO A 372 21.45 -26.49 9.60
N LEU A 373 20.16 -26.22 9.78
CA LEU A 373 19.54 -25.64 10.98
C LEU A 373 19.80 -26.50 12.22
N ARG A 374 20.40 -25.89 13.24
CA ARG A 374 20.60 -26.45 14.58
C ARG A 374 19.24 -26.65 15.26
N THR A 375 18.90 -27.87 15.63
CA THR A 375 17.79 -28.18 16.55
C THR A 375 18.34 -28.22 17.97
N ASP A 376 18.26 -27.10 18.67
CA ASP A 376 18.49 -27.09 20.11
C ASP A 376 17.14 -27.28 20.83
N ILE A 377 16.97 -28.49 21.35
CA ILE A 377 15.98 -28.86 22.36
C ILE A 377 16.66 -28.68 23.71
N SER A 378 16.09 -27.81 24.55
CA SER A 378 16.12 -27.92 26.02
C SER A 378 15.02 -27.06 26.62
#